data_AF-A0A2N2IKP8-F1
#
_entry.id   AF-A0A2N2IKP8-F1
#
_cell.length_a   1.000
_cell.length_b   1.000
_cell.length_c   1.000
_cell.angle_alpha   90.00
_cell.angle_beta   90.00
_cell.angle_gamma   90.00
#
_symmetry.space_group_name_H-M   'P 1'
#
loop_
_entity.id
_entity.type
_entity.pdbx_description
1 polymer ?
#
loop_
_entity_poly.entity_id
_entity_poly.type
_entity_poly.pdbx_seq_one_letter_code
_entity_poly.pdbx_strand_id
1 'polypeptide(L)'
;QGGMMGNKGMCGMMGSGMMAPGMGSLSSEAQQKFLDATKELRKKLHDKQFEYGEAARNAKADKKDLLKKRKDIWELQQKIHGKAWDFMTE
;
A
#
# COMPACT_ATOMS: atom_id res chain seq x y z
N GLN A 1 19.52 -28.07 -16.58
CA GLN A 1 18.96 -28.31 -15.23
C GLN A 1 19.17 -27.03 -14.44
N GLY A 2 18.22 -26.31 -13.85
CA GLY A 2 16.81 -26.54 -13.56
C GLY A 2 16.50 -25.66 -12.33
N GLY A 3 15.76 -24.57 -12.55
CA GLY A 3 14.95 -23.82 -11.58
C GLY A 3 15.50 -23.49 -10.18
N MET A 4 15.87 -22.22 -9.96
CA MET A 4 15.75 -21.56 -8.66
C MET A 4 15.10 -20.18 -8.84
N MET A 5 13.83 -20.17 -9.26
CA MET A 5 12.94 -19.04 -8.97
C MET A 5 12.56 -19.09 -7.49
N GLY A 6 13.53 -18.75 -6.64
CA GLY A 6 13.26 -18.37 -5.26
C GLY A 6 12.72 -16.95 -5.28
N ASN A 7 11.40 -16.82 -5.36
CA ASN A 7 10.63 -15.58 -5.19
C ASN A 7 10.80 -15.05 -3.75
N LYS A 8 12.03 -14.74 -3.36
CA LYS A 8 12.42 -14.09 -2.11
C LYS A 8 12.37 -12.59 -2.37
N GLY A 9 11.46 -11.91 -1.71
CA GLY A 9 11.70 -10.50 -1.35
C GLY A 9 10.70 -9.46 -1.82
N MET A 10 9.70 -9.79 -2.66
CA MET A 10 8.66 -8.81 -3.00
C MET A 10 7.63 -8.57 -1.86
N CYS A 11 7.85 -9.15 -0.68
CA CYS A 11 7.05 -8.90 0.52
C CYS A 11 7.61 -7.77 1.41
N GLY A 12 8.78 -7.20 1.09
CA GLY A 12 9.41 -6.15 1.89
C GLY A 12 9.26 -4.72 1.36
N MET A 13 8.88 -4.55 0.08
CA MET A 13 8.88 -3.24 -0.60
C MET A 13 7.49 -2.61 -0.74
N MET A 14 6.47 -3.20 -0.10
CA MET A 14 5.11 -2.66 -0.01
C MET A 14 4.76 -2.23 1.43
N GLY A 15 5.75 -2.22 2.32
CA GLY A 15 5.64 -1.71 3.67
C GLY A 15 6.21 -0.30 3.73
N SER A 16 5.36 0.67 4.04
CA SER A 16 5.73 1.93 4.69
C SER A 16 7.04 2.59 4.22
N GLY A 17 7.02 3.33 3.10
CA GLY A 17 8.14 4.23 2.82
C GLY A 17 8.33 4.69 1.40
N MET A 18 7.78 4.01 0.40
CA MET A 18 7.67 4.62 -0.91
C MET A 18 6.54 5.63 -0.82
N MET A 19 6.88 6.87 -0.48
CA MET A 19 6.04 8.03 -0.76
C MET A 19 5.40 7.78 -2.12
N ALA A 20 4.07 7.85 -2.16
CA ALA A 20 3.31 7.61 -3.38
C ALA A 20 4.02 8.26 -4.57
N PRO A 21 4.20 7.60 -5.74
CA PRO A 21 4.77 8.26 -6.90
C PRO A 21 4.08 9.62 -7.07
N GLY A 22 4.84 10.71 -6.93
CA GLY A 22 4.30 12.07 -6.93
C GLY A 22 4.30 12.85 -5.60
N MET A 23 4.40 12.19 -4.44
CA MET A 23 4.48 12.88 -3.14
C MET A 23 5.78 13.67 -2.96
N GLY A 24 6.87 13.25 -3.59
CA GLY A 24 8.14 13.98 -3.58
C GLY A 24 8.15 15.24 -4.46
N SER A 25 7.11 15.45 -5.27
CA SER A 25 6.98 16.60 -6.19
C SER A 25 5.91 17.62 -5.76
N LEU A 26 5.20 17.38 -4.65
CA LEU A 26 4.23 18.34 -4.12
C LEU A 26 4.92 19.49 -3.38
N SER A 27 4.36 20.70 -3.50
CA SER A 27 4.72 21.80 -2.60
C SER A 27 4.35 21.45 -1.15
N SER A 28 4.97 22.10 -0.16
CA SER A 28 4.65 21.83 1.25
C SER A 28 3.17 22.06 1.59
N GLU A 29 2.53 23.03 0.95
CA GLU A 29 1.10 23.30 1.12
C GLU A 29 0.23 22.21 0.49
N ALA A 30 0.52 21.81 -0.76
CA ALA A 30 -0.20 20.73 -1.44
C ALA A 30 -0.01 19.38 -0.72
N GLN A 31 1.18 19.15 -0.18
CA GLN A 31 1.47 18.00 0.65
C GLN A 31 0.61 17.98 1.92
N GLN A 32 0.47 19.10 2.62
CA GLN A 32 -0.37 19.19 3.81
C GLN A 32 -1.85 18.92 3.47
N LYS A 33 -2.38 19.55 2.41
CA LYS A 33 -3.76 19.32 1.94
C LYS A 33 -4.00 17.85 1.58
N PHE A 34 -3.06 17.23 0.86
CA PHE A 34 -3.12 15.81 0.55
C PHE A 34 -3.13 14.95 1.83
N LEU A 35 -2.25 15.25 2.78
CA LEU A 35 -2.14 14.51 4.03
C LEU A 35 -3.42 14.60 4.86
N ASP A 36 -4.06 15.77 4.90
CA ASP A 36 -5.33 15.94 5.59
C ASP A 36 -6.47 15.22 4.85
N ALA A 37 -6.56 15.38 3.52
CA ALA A 37 -7.58 14.77 2.68
C ALA A 37 -7.51 13.23 2.64
N THR A 38 -6.34 12.63 2.89
CA THR A 38 -6.15 11.17 2.85
C THR A 38 -5.94 10.54 4.22
N LYS A 39 -6.11 11.28 5.33
CA LYS A 39 -5.89 10.80 6.71
C LYS A 39 -6.58 9.46 7.01
N GLU A 40 -7.91 9.39 6.82
CA GLU A 40 -8.69 8.18 7.11
C GLU A 40 -8.36 7.02 6.15
N LEU A 41 -8.02 7.34 4.89
CA LEU A 41 -7.58 6.33 3.92
C LEU A 41 -6.24 5.71 4.30
N ARG A 42 -5.26 6.52 4.71
CA ARG A 42 -3.95 6.03 5.18
C ARG A 42 -4.08 5.22 6.46
N LYS A 43 -4.93 5.65 7.41
CA LYS A 43 -5.22 4.86 8.62
C LYS A 43 -5.78 3.49 8.26
N LYS A 44 -6.82 3.45 7.42
CA LYS A 44 -7.43 2.18 6.97
C LYS A 44 -6.46 1.29 6.20
N LEU A 45 -5.56 1.87 5.40
CA LEU A 45 -4.51 1.14 4.71
C LEU A 45 -3.59 0.44 5.72
N HIS A 46 -3.14 1.15 6.77
CA HIS A 46 -2.28 0.58 7.81
C HIS A 46 -2.99 -0.55 8.58
N ASP A 47 -4.25 -0.35 8.96
CA ASP A 47 -5.04 -1.39 9.64
C ASP A 47 -5.12 -2.67 8.78
N LYS A 48 -5.37 -2.52 7.47
CA LYS A 48 -5.46 -3.65 6.53
C LYS A 48 -4.11 -4.33 6.29
N GLN A 49 -3.02 -3.57 6.21
CA GLN A 49 -1.66 -4.11 6.12
C GLN A 49 -1.31 -4.94 7.37
N PHE A 50 -1.68 -4.45 8.55
CA PHE A 50 -1.51 -5.17 9.80
C PHE A 50 -2.32 -6.47 9.82
N GLU A 51 -3.62 -6.42 9.50
CA GLU A 51 -4.49 -7.60 9.41
C GLU A 51 -3.96 -8.65 8.42
N TYR A 52 -3.47 -8.22 7.25
CA TYR A 52 -2.85 -9.13 6.27
C TYR A 52 -1.59 -9.77 6.84
N GLY A 53 -0.74 -8.99 7.50
CA GLY A 53 0.48 -9.49 8.15
C GLY A 53 0.19 -10.56 9.19
N GLU A 54 -0.77 -10.30 10.08
CA GLU A 54 -1.22 -11.27 11.09
C GLU A 54 -1.79 -12.53 10.44
N ALA A 55 -2.63 -12.40 9.41
CA ALA A 55 -3.18 -13.55 8.70
C ALA A 55 -2.09 -14.39 8.01
N ALA A 56 -1.10 -13.74 7.40
CA ALA A 56 -0.02 -14.41 6.67
C ALA A 56 0.96 -15.17 7.58
N ARG A 57 1.01 -14.86 8.89
CA ARG A 57 1.81 -15.62 9.88
C ARG A 57 1.24 -17.00 10.17
N ASN A 58 -0.05 -17.22 9.92
CA ASN A 58 -0.66 -18.52 10.11
C ASN A 58 -0.21 -19.47 8.98
N ALA A 59 0.52 -20.53 9.33
CA ALA A 59 1.01 -21.54 8.38
C ALA A 59 -0.11 -22.28 7.63
N LYS A 60 -1.34 -22.24 8.12
CA LYS A 60 -2.54 -22.83 7.51
C LYS A 60 -3.42 -21.79 6.81
N ALA A 61 -2.96 -20.54 6.66
CA ALA A 61 -3.74 -19.49 6.03
C ALA A 61 -4.17 -19.89 4.61
N ASP A 62 -5.44 -19.65 4.28
CA ASP A 62 -5.94 -19.84 2.93
C ASP A 62 -5.34 -18.79 2.00
N LYS A 63 -4.71 -19.26 0.92
CA LYS A 63 -4.12 -18.41 -0.12
C LYS A 63 -5.17 -17.51 -0.77
N LYS A 64 -6.41 -17.99 -0.95
CA LYS A 64 -7.47 -17.20 -1.58
C LYS A 64 -7.88 -16.01 -0.70
N ASP A 65 -7.98 -16.22 0.60
CA ASP A 65 -8.27 -15.16 1.58
C ASP A 65 -7.13 -14.15 1.68
N LEU A 66 -5.87 -14.61 1.67
CA LEU A 66 -4.70 -13.72 1.64
C LEU A 66 -4.67 -12.88 0.35
N LEU A 67 -5.01 -13.45 -0.79
CA LEU A 67 -5.11 -12.70 -2.06
C LEU A 67 -6.21 -11.64 -2.01
N LYS A 68 -7.37 -11.95 -1.41
CA LYS A 68 -8.45 -10.97 -1.23
C LYS A 68 -8.00 -9.81 -0.35
N LYS A 69 -7.38 -10.10 0.80
CA LYS A 69 -6.82 -9.06 1.69
C LYS A 69 -5.76 -8.21 0.99
N ARG A 70 -4.89 -8.83 0.19
CA ARG A 70 -3.90 -8.11 -0.62
C ARG A 70 -4.56 -7.20 -1.66
N LYS A 71 -5.63 -7.66 -2.31
CA LYS A 71 -6.41 -6.85 -3.27
C LYS A 71 -7.01 -5.62 -2.58
N ASP A 72 -7.59 -5.78 -1.40
CA ASP A 72 -8.18 -4.66 -0.63
C ASP A 72 -7.12 -3.60 -0.28
N ILE A 73 -5.90 -4.03 0.10
CA ILE A 73 -4.75 -3.13 0.33
C ILE A 73 -4.39 -2.38 -0.96
N TRP A 74 -4.29 -3.09 -2.08
CA TRP A 74 -3.93 -2.48 -3.36
C TRP A 74 -4.97 -1.45 -3.82
N GLU A 75 -6.26 -1.75 -3.71
CA GLU A 75 -7.34 -0.80 -4.05
C GLU A 75 -7.30 0.46 -3.18
N LEU A 76 -6.96 0.33 -1.89
CA LEU A 76 -6.76 1.49 -1.00
C LEU A 76 -5.55 2.31 -1.40
N GLN A 77 -4.44 1.66 -1.78
CA GLN A 77 -3.26 2.35 -2.31
C GLN A 77 -3.63 3.13 -3.57
N GLN A 78 -4.30 2.52 -4.55
CA GLN A 78 -4.72 3.22 -5.78
C GLN A 78 -5.59 4.45 -5.50
N LYS A 79 -6.52 4.36 -4.54
CA LYS A 79 -7.34 5.52 -4.12
C LYS A 79 -6.51 6.66 -3.54
N ILE A 80 -5.50 6.34 -2.74
CA ILE A 80 -4.59 7.35 -2.16
C ILE A 80 -3.71 7.95 -3.27
N HIS A 81 -3.20 7.14 -4.20
CA HIS A 81 -2.43 7.62 -5.35
C HIS A 81 -3.24 8.54 -6.27
N GLY A 82 -4.49 8.17 -6.58
CA GLY A 82 -5.38 9.03 -7.37
C GLY A 82 -5.55 10.41 -6.72
N LYS A 83 -5.75 10.46 -5.40
CA LYS A 83 -5.80 11.74 -4.68
C LYS A 83 -4.48 12.51 -4.74
N ALA A 84 -3.32 11.85 -4.68
CA ALA A 84 -2.04 12.52 -4.84
C ALA A 84 -1.89 13.14 -6.24
N TRP A 85 -2.41 12.47 -7.27
CA TRP A 85 -2.43 12.99 -8.63
C TRP A 85 -3.26 14.27 -8.74
N ASP A 86 -4.45 14.31 -8.14
CA ASP A 86 -5.30 15.50 -8.14
C ASP A 86 -4.53 16.73 -7.62
N PHE A 87 -3.83 16.62 -6.48
CA PHE A 87 -3.04 17.71 -5.90
C PHE A 87 -1.73 18.05 -6.63
N MET A 88 -1.24 17.19 -7.53
CA MET A 88 -0.08 17.50 -8.37
C MET A 88 -0.46 18.31 -9.62
N THR A 89 -1.72 18.23 -10.05
CA THR A 89 -2.21 18.88 -11.27
C THR A 89 -3.08 20.12 -11.00
N GLU A 90 -3.33 20.43 -9.72
CA GLU A 90 -3.87 21.73 -9.26
C GLU A 90 -2.80 22.83 -9.31
#